data_AF-A0A7V8Y3H7-F1
#
_entry.id   AF-A0A7V8Y3H7-F1
#
_cell.length_a   1.000
_cell.length_b   1.000
_cell.length_c   1.000
_cell.angle_alpha   90.00
_cell.angle_beta   90.00
_cell.angle_gamma   90.00
#
_symmetry.space_group_name_H-M   'P 1'
#
loop_
_entity.id
_entity.type
_entity.pdbx_description
1 polymer ?
#
loop_
_entity_poly.entity_id
_entity_poly.type
_entity_poly.pdbx_seq_one_letter_code
_entity_poly.pdbx_strand_id
1 'polypeptide(L)'
;RYGSVLLGLDSAPAELDERIAVRVRRMFDDGLVEEVRELAGRGLRDGRTASRALGYQQVLRALDGGGDFETAAMDTIQATRRFVRRQRSWFRRDARIRWLAAGETDLVTSALGTVAGGS
;
A
#
# COMPACT_ATOMS: atom_id res chain seq x y z
N ARG A 1 8.69 11.06 -27.99
CA ARG A 1 7.57 10.55 -27.15
C ARG A 1 7.68 9.04 -27.15
N TYR A 2 8.01 8.40 -26.03
CA TYR A 2 8.08 6.93 -25.97
C TYR A 2 6.66 6.36 -25.91
N GLY A 3 6.40 5.29 -26.67
CA GLY A 3 5.16 4.52 -26.55
C GLY A 3 5.20 3.74 -25.25
N SER A 4 4.24 3.98 -24.35
CA SER A 4 4.14 3.27 -23.07
C SER A 4 2.85 2.49 -23.02
N VAL A 5 2.93 1.21 -22.65
CA VAL A 5 1.77 0.37 -22.32
C VAL A 5 1.54 0.45 -20.81
N LEU A 6 0.33 0.78 -20.40
CA LEU A 6 -0.06 0.85 -19.00
C LEU A 6 -0.79 -0.43 -18.61
N LEU A 7 -0.24 -1.16 -17.64
CA LEU A 7 -0.84 -2.36 -17.08
C LEU A 7 -1.29 -2.09 -15.64
N GLY A 8 -2.48 -2.56 -15.29
CA GLY A 8 -3.01 -2.52 -13.92
C GLY A 8 -3.28 -3.93 -13.43
N LEU A 9 -2.95 -4.23 -12.18
CA LEU A 9 -3.33 -5.49 -11.54
C LEU A 9 -4.60 -5.27 -10.72
N ASP A 10 -5.65 -6.06 -10.95
CA ASP A 10 -6.88 -6.04 -10.15
C ASP A 10 -7.01 -7.34 -9.35
N SER A 11 -7.48 -7.21 -8.11
CA SER A 11 -7.82 -8.32 -7.21
C SER A 11 -9.23 -8.11 -6.68
N ALA A 12 -9.85 -9.19 -6.19
CA ALA A 12 -11.10 -9.07 -5.48
C ALA A 12 -10.93 -8.15 -4.25
N PRO A 13 -11.89 -7.24 -3.95
CA PRO A 13 -11.78 -6.35 -2.79
C PRO A 13 -11.51 -7.09 -1.48
N ALA A 14 -12.20 -8.21 -1.25
CA ALA A 14 -12.08 -8.99 -0.02
C ALA A 14 -10.68 -9.60 0.16
N GLU A 15 -10.12 -10.19 -0.91
CA GLU A 15 -8.75 -10.73 -0.92
C GLU A 15 -7.72 -9.63 -0.62
N LEU A 16 -7.90 -8.45 -1.23
CA LEU A 16 -7.00 -7.34 -1.02
C LEU A 16 -7.07 -6.81 0.42
N ASP A 17 -8.27 -6.74 1.00
CA ASP A 17 -8.48 -6.32 2.38
C ASP A 17 -7.86 -7.28 3.41
N GLU A 18 -7.86 -8.58 3.11
CA GLU A 18 -7.19 -9.61 3.91
C GLU A 18 -5.67 -9.49 3.80
N ARG A 19 -5.14 -9.39 2.57
CA ARG A 19 -3.69 -9.21 2.34
C ARG A 19 -3.15 -7.94 2.99
N ILE A 20 -3.93 -6.85 2.99
CA ILE A 20 -3.58 -5.62 3.71
C ILE A 20 -3.48 -5.89 5.21
N ALA A 21 -4.45 -6.59 5.79
CA ALA A 21 -4.44 -6.90 7.22
C ALA A 21 -3.22 -7.74 7.61
N VAL A 22 -2.95 -8.82 6.85
CA VAL A 22 -1.79 -9.69 7.06
C VAL A 22 -0.48 -8.90 6.92
N ARG A 23 -0.36 -8.07 5.88
CA ARG A 23 0.85 -7.27 5.66
C ARG A 23 1.10 -6.28 6.80
N VAL A 24 0.07 -5.54 7.22
CA VAL A 24 0.23 -4.57 8.30
C VAL A 24 0.57 -5.27 9.60
N ARG A 25 -0.08 -6.40 9.92
CA ARG A 25 0.26 -7.18 11.11
C ARG A 25 1.74 -7.57 11.12
N ARG A 26 2.22 -8.14 10.01
CA ARG A 26 3.64 -8.47 9.84
C ARG A 26 4.56 -7.27 10.02
N MET A 27 4.21 -6.10 9.48
CA MET A 27 5.04 -4.89 9.69
C MET A 27 5.19 -4.57 11.18
N PHE A 28 4.13 -4.68 11.98
CA PHE A 28 4.20 -4.45 13.43
C PHE A 28 4.99 -5.56 14.14
N ASP A 29 4.75 -6.83 13.78
CA ASP A 29 5.46 -7.98 14.36
C ASP A 29 6.97 -7.96 14.03
N ASP A 30 7.34 -7.43 12.85
CA ASP A 30 8.71 -7.32 12.35
C ASP A 30 9.43 -6.05 12.88
N GLY A 31 8.83 -5.30 13.80
CA GLY A 31 9.51 -4.21 14.53
C GLY A 31 9.30 -2.79 13.96
N LEU A 32 8.19 -2.52 13.26
CA LEU A 32 7.84 -1.16 12.83
C LEU A 32 7.79 -0.17 14.01
N VAL A 33 7.35 -0.60 15.19
CA VAL A 33 7.23 0.29 16.35
C VAL A 33 8.61 0.78 16.80
N GLU A 34 9.56 -0.15 16.88
CA GLU A 34 10.95 0.10 17.25
C GLU A 34 11.62 1.02 16.21
N GLU A 35 11.43 0.74 14.93
CA GLU A 35 11.93 1.59 13.84
C GLU A 35 11.42 3.03 13.97
N VAL A 36 10.11 3.21 14.17
CA VAL A 36 9.51 4.55 14.32
C VAL A 36 10.01 5.25 15.59
N ARG A 37 10.19 4.54 16.70
CA ARG A 37 10.77 5.11 17.92
C ARG A 37 12.19 5.64 17.69
N GLU A 38 13.04 4.84 17.05
CA GLU A 38 14.42 5.25 16.74
C GLU A 38 14.40 6.49 15.83
N LEU A 39 13.63 6.45 14.75
CA LEU A 39 13.54 7.54 13.79
C LEU A 39 12.93 8.80 14.40
N ALA A 40 11.98 8.68 15.34
CA ALA A 40 11.45 9.81 16.08
C ALA A 40 12.55 10.54 16.88
N GLY A 41 13.47 9.81 17.50
CA GLY A 41 14.66 10.37 18.14
C GLY A 41 15.65 11.02 17.18
N ARG A 42 15.53 10.73 15.87
CA ARG A 42 16.39 11.24 14.79
C ARG A 42 15.71 12.32 13.93
N GLY A 43 14.62 12.91 14.41
CA GLY A 43 13.94 14.01 13.72
C GLY A 43 12.90 13.59 12.68
N LEU A 44 12.41 12.33 12.71
CA LEU A 44 11.34 11.86 11.81
C LEU A 44 10.12 12.79 11.83
N ARG A 45 9.79 13.33 13.00
CA ARG A 45 8.63 14.22 13.21
C ARG A 45 8.73 15.51 12.40
N ASP A 46 9.94 15.98 12.14
CA ASP A 46 10.20 17.21 11.37
C ASP A 46 10.15 16.97 9.86
N GLY A 47 10.26 15.71 9.45
CA GLY A 47 10.14 15.29 8.05
C GLY A 47 8.71 15.44 7.53
N ARG A 48 8.52 15.93 6.30
CA ARG A 48 7.17 16.15 5.72
C ARG A 48 6.54 14.90 5.13
N THR A 49 7.35 13.96 4.64
CA THR A 49 6.88 12.80 3.86
C THR A 49 6.81 11.55 4.72
N ALA A 50 7.93 11.15 5.33
CA ALA A 50 8.02 9.91 6.10
C ALA A 50 7.11 9.92 7.34
N SER A 51 7.01 11.04 8.07
CA SER A 51 6.12 11.16 9.24
C SER A 51 4.62 10.96 8.91
N ARG A 52 4.23 11.19 7.65
CA ARG A 52 2.86 11.06 7.15
C ARG A 52 2.61 9.75 6.43
N ALA A 53 3.63 8.91 6.29
CA ALA A 53 3.47 7.60 5.71
C ALA A 53 2.53 6.73 6.58
N LEU A 54 1.77 5.86 5.93
CA LEU A 54 0.92 4.90 6.62
C LEU A 54 1.78 3.94 7.45
N GLY A 55 1.32 3.61 8.65
CA GLY A 55 2.12 2.92 9.66
C GLY A 55 2.86 3.93 10.55
N TYR A 56 3.75 4.72 9.97
CA TYR A 56 4.55 5.72 10.70
C TYR A 56 3.68 6.72 11.45
N GLN A 57 2.72 7.35 10.77
CA GLN A 57 1.86 8.35 11.39
C GLN A 57 1.00 7.75 12.52
N GLN A 58 0.54 6.51 12.37
CA GLN A 58 -0.26 5.81 13.37
C GLN A 58 0.59 5.45 14.60
N VAL A 59 1.79 4.92 14.39
CA VAL A 59 2.71 4.61 15.49
C VAL A 59 3.14 5.88 16.23
N LEU A 60 3.46 6.97 15.51
CA LEU A 60 3.78 8.26 16.15
C LEU A 60 2.63 8.76 17.05
N ARG A 61 1.38 8.67 16.58
CA ARG A 61 0.20 9.02 17.39
C ARG A 61 0.04 8.11 18.61
N ALA A 62 0.28 6.81 18.46
CA ALA A 62 0.22 5.88 19.57
C ALA A 62 1.31 6.15 20.61
N LEU A 63 2.53 6.49 20.17
CA LEU A 63 3.61 6.93 21.06
C LEU A 63 3.21 8.17 21.86
N ASP A 64 2.54 9.13 21.22
CA ASP A 64 2.03 10.35 21.87
C ASP A 64 0.85 10.06 22.82
N GLY A 65 0.10 8.99 22.57
CA GLY A 65 -1.12 8.60 23.29
C GLY A 65 -0.93 7.51 24.36
N GLY A 66 0.31 7.16 24.74
CA GLY A 66 0.58 6.19 25.80
C GLY A 66 0.84 4.75 25.35
N GLY A 67 0.94 4.49 24.03
CA GLY A 67 1.53 3.26 23.49
C GLY A 67 0.56 2.14 23.12
N ASP A 68 -0.70 2.42 22.80
CA ASP A 68 -1.61 1.40 22.24
C ASP A 68 -1.29 1.11 20.77
N PHE A 69 -0.34 0.18 20.55
CA PHE A 69 0.09 -0.21 19.22
C PHE A 69 -0.84 -1.19 18.52
N GLU A 70 -1.73 -1.87 19.26
CA GLU A 70 -2.75 -2.73 18.66
C GLU A 70 -3.79 -1.87 17.94
N THR A 71 -4.25 -0.80 18.60
CA THR A 71 -5.11 0.20 17.95
C THR A 71 -4.39 0.87 16.79
N ALA A 72 -3.08 1.17 16.91
CA ALA A 72 -2.30 1.72 15.80
C ALA A 72 -2.23 0.78 14.58
N ALA A 73 -2.13 -0.53 14.80
CA ALA A 73 -2.15 -1.53 13.74
C ALA A 73 -3.53 -1.55 13.05
N MET A 74 -4.62 -1.55 13.82
CA MET A 74 -5.99 -1.48 13.28
C MET A 74 -6.23 -0.21 12.46
N ASP A 75 -5.78 0.94 12.96
CA ASP A 75 -5.86 2.21 12.26
C ASP A 75 -5.05 2.21 10.96
N THR A 76 -3.88 1.58 10.98
CA THR A 76 -3.01 1.43 9.81
C THR A 76 -3.69 0.56 8.74
N ILE A 77 -4.35 -0.53 9.14
CA ILE A 77 -5.14 -1.38 8.24
C ILE A 77 -6.25 -0.55 7.59
N GLN A 78 -7.06 0.16 8.39
CA GLN A 78 -8.17 0.95 7.87
C GLN A 78 -7.69 2.07 6.93
N ALA A 79 -6.63 2.78 7.31
CA ALA A 79 -6.07 3.83 6.48
C ALA A 79 -5.52 3.29 5.16
N THR A 80 -4.87 2.12 5.18
CA THR A 80 -4.37 1.43 3.99
C THR A 80 -5.51 0.98 3.08
N ARG A 81 -6.60 0.41 3.61
CA ARG A 81 -7.80 0.07 2.83
C ARG A 81 -8.40 1.31 2.13
N ARG A 82 -8.53 2.41 2.86
CA ARG A 82 -9.02 3.69 2.30
C ARG A 82 -8.10 4.21 1.20
N PHE A 83 -6.78 4.10 1.39
CA PHE A 83 -5.78 4.52 0.40
C PHE A 83 -5.87 3.68 -0.87
N VAL A 84 -5.90 2.35 -0.74
CA VAL A 84 -6.05 1.41 -1.87
C VAL A 84 -7.35 1.65 -2.63
N ARG A 85 -8.47 1.87 -1.93
CA ARG A 85 -9.74 2.23 -2.58
C ARG A 85 -9.63 3.52 -3.40
N ARG A 86 -8.96 4.54 -2.88
CA ARG A 86 -8.71 5.79 -3.63
C ARG A 86 -7.82 5.55 -4.84
N GLN A 87 -6.75 4.76 -4.70
CA GLN A 87 -5.88 4.39 -5.82
C GLN A 87 -6.69 3.69 -6.92
N ARG A 88 -7.49 2.69 -6.57
CA ARG A 88 -8.35 1.97 -7.52
C ARG A 88 -9.30 2.91 -8.27
N SER A 89 -9.98 3.80 -7.55
CA SER A 89 -10.86 4.80 -8.17
C SER A 89 -10.12 5.79 -9.06
N TRP A 90 -8.87 6.13 -8.74
CA TRP A 90 -8.05 7.01 -9.57
C TRP A 90 -7.61 6.31 -10.85
N PHE A 91 -7.03 5.11 -10.76
CA PHE A 91 -6.57 4.34 -11.91
C PHE A 91 -7.71 3.91 -12.84
N ARG A 92 -8.89 3.55 -12.31
CA ARG A 92 -10.05 3.16 -13.15
C ARG A 92 -10.55 4.26 -14.08
N ARG A 93 -10.19 5.53 -13.86
CA ARG A 93 -10.54 6.64 -14.75
C ARG A 93 -9.65 6.71 -16.00
N ASP A 94 -8.51 6.04 -15.99
CA ASP A 94 -7.58 6.04 -17.12
C ASP A 94 -7.86 4.85 -18.03
N ALA A 95 -8.55 5.12 -19.14
CA ALA A 95 -8.92 4.11 -20.14
C ALA A 95 -7.72 3.48 -20.87
N ARG A 96 -6.51 4.04 -20.71
CA ARG A 96 -5.29 3.48 -21.29
C ARG A 96 -4.77 2.26 -20.52
N ILE A 97 -5.23 2.08 -19.27
CA ILE A 97 -4.78 0.98 -18.42
C ILE A 97 -5.46 -0.31 -18.86
N ARG A 98 -4.66 -1.30 -19.20
CA ARG A 98 -5.10 -2.66 -19.48
C ARG A 98 -5.00 -3.47 -18.19
N TRP A 99 -6.15 -3.95 -17.70
CA TRP A 99 -6.25 -4.62 -16.41
C TRP A 99 -6.01 -6.13 -16.56
N LEU A 100 -5.15 -6.67 -15.70
CA LEU A 100 -4.85 -8.09 -15.57
C LEU A 100 -5.28 -8.57 -14.18
N ALA A 101 -5.71 -9.83 -14.07
CA ALA A 101 -6.08 -10.40 -12.78
C ALA A 101 -4.81 -10.76 -12.00
N ALA A 102 -4.64 -10.22 -10.79
CA ALA A 102 -3.40 -10.41 -10.03
C ALA A 102 -3.14 -11.87 -9.60
N GLY A 103 -4.19 -12.70 -9.57
CA GLY A 103 -4.11 -14.13 -9.26
C GLY A 103 -3.97 -15.05 -10.49
N GLU A 104 -3.78 -14.49 -11.69
CA GLU A 104 -3.63 -15.27 -12.91
C GLU A 104 -2.32 -16.08 -12.91
N THR A 105 -2.40 -17.38 -13.19
CA THR A 105 -1.25 -18.31 -13.16
C THR A 105 -0.17 -17.95 -14.18
N ASP A 106 -0.54 -17.32 -15.31
CA ASP A 106 0.36 -16.96 -16.40
C ASP A 106 0.42 -15.43 -16.62
N LEU A 107 0.39 -14.68 -15.53
CA LEU A 107 0.34 -13.21 -15.54
C LEU A 107 1.46 -12.57 -16.36
N VAL A 108 2.66 -13.18 -16.36
CA VAL A 108 3.81 -12.69 -17.13
C VAL A 108 3.56 -12.79 -18.62
N THR A 109 3.06 -13.93 -19.10
CA THR A 109 2.73 -14.13 -20.52
C THR A 109 1.57 -13.22 -20.94
N SER A 110 0.54 -13.08 -20.12
CA SER A 110 -0.58 -12.17 -20.37
C SER A 110 -0.14 -10.71 -20.44
N ALA A 111 0.80 -10.29 -19.59
CA ALA A 111 1.42 -8.97 -19.65
C ALA A 111 2.22 -8.77 -20.95
N LEU A 112 3.02 -9.76 -21.36
CA LEU A 112 3.83 -9.70 -22.58
C LEU A 112 2.95 -9.67 -23.85
N GLY A 113 1.90 -10.49 -23.92
CA GLY A 113 0.93 -10.47 -25.03
C GLY A 113 0.21 -9.12 -25.15
N THR A 114 -0.08 -8.49 -24.00
CA THR A 114 -0.67 -7.16 -23.96
C THR A 114 0.29 -6.10 -24.50
N VAL A 115 1.59 -6.22 -24.27
CA VAL A 115 2.58 -5.29 -24.84
C VAL A 115 2.75 -5.51 -26.35
N ALA A 116 2.73 -6.76 -26.81
CA ALA A 116 2.91 -7.14 -28.21
C ALA A 116 1.71 -6.75 -29.10
N GLY A 117 0.47 -6.83 -28.61
CA GLY A 117 -0.75 -6.47 -29.35
C GLY A 117 -1.07 -4.97 -29.40
N GLY A 118 -0.10 -4.11 -29.08
CA GLY A 118 -0.23 -2.64 -29.06
C GLY A 118 0.47 -1.90 -30.19
N SER A 119 0.96 -2.60 -31.22
CA SER A 119 1.44 -1.99 -32.49
C SER A 119 0.31 -1.78 -33.47
#